data_AF-A0AAP2CF39-F1
#
_entry.id   AF-A0AAP2CF39-F1
#
_cell.length_a   1.000
_cell.length_b   1.000
_cell.length_c   1.000
_cell.angle_alpha   90.00
_cell.angle_beta   90.00
_cell.angle_gamma   90.00
#
_symmetry.space_group_name_H-M   'P 1'
#
loop_
_entity.id
_entity.type
_entity.pdbx_description
1 polymer ?
#
loop_
_entity_poly.entity_id
_entity_poly.type
_entity_poly.pdbx_seq_one_letter_code
_entity_poly.pdbx_strand_id
1 'polypeptide(L)'
;MKKLMLFAAIFTVMSFTADAQKRGERRGQERMDPEKRVEMRVNRMAEQLELTEEQKEQVKQIHMERAEVQKEARETRRAQQEERRAAMQEERKAQQAEIEKVLTPEQKEKWEEIRNEDREKMRKYRDARGNDDTEKVRKHRGKRGGGAWRK
;
A
#
# COMPACT_ATOMS: atom_id res chain seq x y z
N MET A 1 -3.75 -33.91 -45.21
CA MET A 1 -4.93 -33.91 -44.30
C MET A 1 -4.72 -34.96 -43.21
N LYS A 2 -4.89 -34.55 -41.94
CA LYS A 2 -4.79 -35.37 -40.71
C LYS A 2 -3.32 -35.75 -40.41
N LYS A 3 -2.63 -35.13 -39.45
CA LYS A 3 -2.93 -35.12 -38.01
C LYS A 3 -2.35 -33.85 -37.35
N LEU A 4 -3.12 -32.76 -37.38
CA LEU A 4 -2.98 -31.65 -36.44
C LEU A 4 -3.68 -32.07 -35.14
N MET A 5 -2.94 -32.66 -34.21
CA MET A 5 -3.45 -33.08 -32.90
C MET A 5 -2.39 -32.77 -31.85
N LEU A 6 -2.12 -31.48 -31.61
CA LEU A 6 -1.41 -31.04 -30.40
C LEU A 6 -1.66 -29.55 -30.07
N PHE A 7 -2.92 -29.10 -30.15
CA PHE A 7 -3.30 -27.72 -29.77
C PHE A 7 -4.60 -27.62 -28.94
N ALA A 8 -4.98 -28.69 -28.24
CA ALA A 8 -6.19 -28.71 -27.44
C ALA A 8 -5.91 -29.14 -26.00
N ALA A 9 -5.18 -28.32 -25.24
CA ALA A 9 -5.07 -28.50 -23.78
C ALA A 9 -4.81 -27.21 -23.00
N ILE A 10 -5.09 -26.03 -23.58
CA ILE A 10 -4.93 -24.74 -22.87
C ILE A 10 -6.10 -23.79 -23.19
N PHE A 11 -7.34 -24.30 -23.14
CA PHE A 11 -8.53 -23.47 -23.39
C PHE A 11 -9.64 -23.62 -22.34
N THR A 12 -9.32 -24.12 -21.14
CA THR A 12 -10.32 -24.44 -20.12
C THR A 12 -10.00 -23.92 -18.72
N VAL A 13 -9.49 -22.68 -18.60
CA VAL A 13 -9.66 -21.89 -17.38
C VAL A 13 -9.78 -20.40 -17.73
N MET A 14 -10.84 -20.02 -18.47
CA MET A 14 -11.28 -18.63 -18.63
C MET A 14 -12.75 -18.54 -18.27
N SER A 15 -13.05 -18.63 -16.99
CA SER A 15 -14.33 -18.21 -16.41
C SER A 15 -14.05 -17.90 -14.94
N PHE A 16 -14.59 -16.79 -14.44
CA PHE A 16 -14.34 -16.15 -13.14
C PHE A 16 -13.18 -15.14 -13.06
N THR A 17 -13.15 -14.16 -13.96
CA THR A 17 -12.50 -12.85 -13.67
C THR A 17 -13.42 -11.69 -14.05
N ALA A 18 -14.65 -11.69 -13.51
CA ALA A 18 -15.61 -10.59 -13.69
C ALA A 18 -16.02 -10.01 -12.33
N ASP A 19 -15.06 -9.60 -11.49
CA ASP A 19 -15.36 -8.73 -10.34
C ASP A 19 -14.13 -7.98 -9.76
N ALA A 20 -13.08 -7.81 -10.57
CA ALA A 20 -11.85 -7.14 -10.13
C ALA A 20 -11.89 -5.60 -10.28
N GLN A 21 -12.82 -5.04 -11.06
CA GLN A 21 -12.88 -3.59 -11.33
C GLN A 21 -13.40 -2.73 -10.17
N LYS A 22 -14.04 -3.30 -9.14
CA LYS A 22 -14.56 -2.54 -7.98
C LYS A 22 -13.56 -2.32 -6.82
N ARG A 23 -12.29 -2.72 -6.96
CA ARG A 23 -11.29 -2.60 -5.87
C ARG A 23 -10.26 -1.47 -6.08
N GLY A 24 -10.42 -0.62 -7.08
CA GLY A 24 -9.65 0.62 -7.22
C GLY A 24 -10.04 1.72 -6.23
N GLU A 25 -11.22 1.61 -5.60
CA GLU A 25 -11.81 2.67 -4.74
C GLU A 25 -11.33 2.65 -3.28
N ARG A 26 -10.48 1.71 -2.86
CA ARG A 26 -9.93 1.69 -1.48
C ARG A 26 -8.68 2.55 -1.29
N ARG A 27 -8.37 3.45 -2.23
CA ARG A 27 -7.41 4.55 -2.03
C ARG A 27 -7.99 5.73 -1.26
N GLY A 28 -9.29 5.69 -0.94
CA GLY A 28 -10.01 6.75 -0.21
C GLY A 28 -10.46 6.35 1.18
N GLN A 29 -9.62 5.68 1.98
CA GLN A 29 -9.88 5.72 3.43
C GLN A 29 -9.65 7.19 3.82
N GLU A 30 -10.74 7.96 3.90
CA GLU A 30 -10.72 9.36 4.33
C GLU A 30 -9.77 9.45 5.50
N ARG A 31 -8.71 10.26 5.32
CA ARG A 31 -7.75 10.49 6.38
C ARG A 31 -8.54 11.15 7.49
N MET A 32 -8.94 10.35 8.48
CA MET A 32 -9.64 10.85 9.64
C MET A 32 -8.81 12.00 10.21
N ASP A 33 -9.49 13.13 10.33
CA ASP A 33 -8.98 14.39 10.84
C ASP A 33 -8.15 14.16 12.13
N PRO A 34 -6.95 14.75 12.24
CA PRO A 34 -6.09 14.57 13.40
C PRO A 34 -6.79 14.90 14.73
N GLU A 35 -7.60 15.96 14.78
CA GLU A 35 -8.29 16.39 15.99
C GLU A 35 -9.34 15.36 16.40
N LYS A 36 -10.17 14.92 15.45
CA LYS A 36 -11.14 13.84 15.69
C LYS A 36 -10.49 12.55 16.19
N ARG A 37 -9.26 12.26 15.75
CA ARG A 37 -8.50 11.10 16.22
C ARG A 37 -7.96 11.28 17.64
N VAL A 38 -7.56 12.49 18.00
CA VAL A 38 -7.15 12.82 19.38
C VAL A 38 -8.36 12.71 20.30
N GLU A 39 -9.49 13.31 19.92
CA GLU A 39 -10.74 13.28 20.68
C GLU A 39 -11.20 11.85 20.99
N MET A 40 -11.22 10.94 20.00
CA MET A 40 -11.57 9.54 20.25
C MET A 40 -10.62 8.83 21.24
N ARG A 41 -9.35 9.22 21.30
CA ARG A 41 -8.41 8.64 22.28
C ARG A 41 -8.66 9.20 23.66
N VAL A 42 -8.83 10.51 23.76
CA VAL A 42 -9.13 11.19 25.03
C VAL A 42 -10.42 10.63 25.61
N ASN A 43 -11.48 10.52 24.81
CA ASN A 43 -12.77 9.98 25.28
C ASN A 43 -12.66 8.52 25.75
N ARG A 44 -11.87 7.69 25.05
CA ARG A 44 -11.60 6.33 25.52
C ARG A 44 -10.84 6.32 26.85
N MET A 45 -9.82 7.15 27.00
CA MET A 45 -9.06 7.24 28.25
C MET A 45 -9.91 7.79 29.39
N ALA A 46 -10.77 8.76 29.09
CA ALA A 46 -11.74 9.32 30.00
C ALA A 46 -12.68 8.26 30.57
N GLU A 47 -13.25 7.42 29.70
CA GLU A 47 -14.13 6.33 30.11
C GLU A 47 -13.39 5.24 30.90
N GLN A 48 -12.18 4.87 30.47
CA GLN A 48 -11.44 3.77 31.09
C GLN A 48 -10.80 4.12 32.43
N LEU A 49 -10.51 5.39 32.66
CA LEU A 49 -9.80 5.88 33.84
C LEU A 49 -10.64 6.84 34.69
N GLU A 50 -11.91 7.02 34.32
CA GLU A 50 -12.84 7.94 34.99
C GLU A 50 -12.27 9.36 35.13
N LEU A 51 -11.66 9.87 34.05
CA LEU A 51 -10.98 11.17 34.08
C LEU A 51 -11.97 12.31 34.33
N THR A 52 -11.58 13.26 35.18
CA THR A 52 -12.30 14.53 35.36
C THR A 52 -12.19 15.39 34.11
N GLU A 53 -13.08 16.38 33.93
CA GLU A 53 -13.02 17.29 32.77
C GLU A 53 -11.67 18.03 32.65
N GLU A 54 -11.08 18.41 33.79
CA GLU A 54 -9.78 19.06 33.81
C GLU A 54 -8.65 18.11 33.37
N GLN A 55 -8.70 16.84 33.77
CA GLN A 55 -7.77 15.81 33.30
C GLN A 55 -7.95 15.50 31.80
N LYS A 56 -9.20 15.49 31.30
CA LYS A 56 -9.47 15.29 29.87
C LYS A 56 -8.83 16.38 29.01
N GLU A 57 -8.95 17.63 29.42
CA GLU A 57 -8.35 18.75 28.69
C GLU A 57 -6.82 18.65 28.69
N GLN A 58 -6.20 18.33 29.84
CA GLN A 58 -4.74 18.10 29.91
C GLN A 58 -4.29 16.96 28.99
N VAL A 59 -5.00 15.83 28.99
CA VAL A 59 -4.69 14.67 28.13
C VAL A 59 -4.90 15.01 26.65
N LYS A 60 -5.91 15.83 26.32
CA LYS A 60 -6.14 16.32 24.96
C LYS A 60 -4.96 17.17 24.48
N GLN A 61 -4.49 18.12 25.29
CA GLN A 61 -3.33 18.96 24.95
C GLN A 61 -2.08 18.11 24.69
N ILE A 62 -1.77 17.16 25.59
CA ILE A 62 -0.64 16.22 25.40
C ILE A 62 -0.73 15.48 24.05
N HIS A 63 -1.93 15.04 23.67
CA HIS A 63 -2.11 14.34 22.41
C HIS A 63 -2.06 15.24 21.19
N MET A 64 -2.47 16.50 21.30
CA MET A 64 -2.36 17.50 20.23
C MET A 64 -0.90 17.85 19.95
N GLU A 65 -0.13 18.21 20.97
CA GLU A 65 1.32 18.49 20.83
C GLU A 65 2.05 17.29 20.20
N ARG A 66 1.74 16.08 20.68
CA ARG A 66 2.32 14.86 20.11
C ARG A 66 1.88 14.60 18.66
N ALA A 67 0.70 15.05 18.25
CA ALA A 67 0.23 14.95 16.88
C ALA A 67 1.01 15.89 15.95
N GLU A 68 1.32 17.10 16.42
CA GLU A 68 2.14 18.07 15.69
C GLU A 68 3.57 17.58 15.48
N VAL A 69 4.24 17.11 16.54
CA VAL A 69 5.59 16.51 16.44
C VAL A 69 5.60 15.34 15.45
N GLN A 70 4.55 14.52 15.45
CA GLN A 70 4.43 13.43 14.46
C GLN A 70 4.20 13.92 13.04
N LYS A 71 3.48 15.04 12.85
CA LYS A 71 3.26 15.64 11.54
C LYS A 71 4.57 16.11 10.95
N GLU A 72 5.34 16.89 11.70
CA GLU A 72 6.65 17.38 11.29
C GLU A 72 7.59 16.21 10.96
N ALA A 73 7.71 15.23 11.86
CA ALA A 73 8.57 14.06 11.62
C ALA A 73 8.14 13.23 10.39
N ARG A 74 6.87 13.28 9.97
CA ARG A 74 6.40 12.64 8.72
C ARG A 74 6.78 13.47 7.51
N GLU A 75 6.66 14.79 7.59
CA GLU A 75 7.03 15.71 6.51
C GLU A 75 8.54 15.63 6.24
N THR A 76 9.38 15.65 7.28
CA THR A 76 10.84 15.46 7.15
C THR A 76 11.18 14.13 6.48
N ARG A 77 10.59 13.02 6.95
CA ARG A 77 10.83 11.70 6.35
C ARG A 77 10.37 11.63 4.90
N ARG A 78 9.26 12.30 4.56
CA ARG A 78 8.75 12.35 3.20
C ARG A 78 9.74 13.08 2.28
N ALA A 79 10.24 14.24 2.71
CA ALA A 79 11.24 14.98 1.95
C ALA A 79 12.51 14.15 1.71
N GLN A 80 13.07 13.54 2.77
CA GLN A 80 14.22 12.64 2.66
C GLN A 80 13.96 11.44 1.73
N GLN A 81 12.75 10.89 1.77
CA GLN A 81 12.38 9.78 0.90
C GLN A 81 12.27 10.22 -0.56
N GLU A 82 11.75 11.41 -0.84
CA GLU A 82 11.65 11.97 -2.19
C GLU A 82 13.05 12.23 -2.76
N GLU A 83 13.96 12.82 -1.98
CA GLU A 83 15.36 13.02 -2.35
C GLU A 83 16.07 11.68 -2.63
N ARG A 84 15.98 10.73 -1.71
CA ARG A 84 16.57 9.39 -1.90
C ARG A 84 16.02 8.69 -3.13
N ARG A 85 14.72 8.85 -3.44
CA ARG A 85 14.11 8.28 -4.65
C ARG A 85 14.67 8.93 -5.90
N ALA A 86 14.87 10.24 -5.92
CA ALA A 86 15.48 10.94 -7.05
C ALA A 86 16.92 10.46 -7.28
N ALA A 87 17.73 10.40 -6.22
CA ALA A 87 19.12 9.92 -6.29
C ALA A 87 19.21 8.48 -6.84
N MET A 88 18.39 7.56 -6.34
CA MET A 88 18.34 6.19 -6.85
C MET A 88 17.84 6.11 -8.31
N GLN A 89 16.96 7.01 -8.75
CA GLN A 89 16.52 7.03 -10.15
C GLN A 89 17.64 7.46 -11.07
N GLU A 90 18.40 8.49 -10.70
CA GLU A 90 19.54 8.95 -11.49
C GLU A 90 20.67 7.90 -11.54
N GLU A 91 21.00 7.29 -10.40
CA GLU A 91 21.95 6.16 -10.36
C GLU A 91 21.55 5.03 -11.30
N ARG A 92 20.27 4.63 -11.27
CA ARG A 92 19.75 3.57 -12.16
C ARG A 92 19.85 3.93 -13.63
N LYS A 93 19.58 5.20 -13.99
CA LYS A 93 19.72 5.67 -15.39
C LYS A 93 21.17 5.64 -15.83
N ALA A 94 22.08 6.14 -14.98
CA ALA A 94 23.51 6.14 -15.26
C ALA A 94 24.04 4.72 -15.45
N GLN A 95 23.70 3.81 -14.54
CA GLN A 95 24.06 2.39 -14.65
C GLN A 95 23.50 1.76 -15.93
N GLN A 96 22.24 2.05 -16.26
CA GLN A 96 21.63 1.59 -17.51
C GLN A 96 22.42 2.05 -18.74
N ALA A 97 22.81 3.33 -18.79
CA ALA A 97 23.57 3.87 -19.91
C ALA A 97 24.93 3.20 -20.06
N GLU A 98 25.62 2.91 -18.94
CA GLU A 98 26.90 2.18 -18.97
C GLU A 98 26.72 0.73 -19.46
N ILE A 99 25.65 0.06 -19.04
CA ILE A 99 25.33 -1.28 -19.55
C ILE A 99 25.05 -1.23 -21.05
N GLU A 100 24.24 -0.29 -21.54
CA GLU A 100 23.93 -0.17 -22.96
C GLU A 100 25.16 0.08 -23.85
N LYS A 101 26.24 0.66 -23.32
CA LYS A 101 27.48 0.87 -24.08
C LYS A 101 28.22 -0.43 -24.40
N VAL A 102 28.07 -1.46 -23.57
CA VAL A 102 28.79 -2.74 -23.73
C VAL A 102 27.97 -3.81 -24.45
N LEU A 103 26.71 -3.52 -24.80
CA LEU A 103 25.81 -4.46 -25.49
C LEU A 103 25.84 -4.27 -27.01
N THR A 104 25.77 -5.39 -27.74
CA THR A 104 25.46 -5.37 -29.19
C THR A 104 24.01 -4.97 -29.43
N PRO A 105 23.62 -4.56 -30.66
CA PRO A 105 22.23 -4.21 -30.98
C PRO A 105 21.22 -5.31 -30.61
N GLU A 106 21.53 -6.57 -30.92
CA GLU A 106 20.66 -7.72 -30.63
C GLU A 106 20.55 -7.97 -29.12
N GLN A 107 21.64 -7.75 -28.37
CA GLN A 107 21.62 -7.87 -26.92
C GLN A 107 20.82 -6.75 -26.25
N LYS A 108 20.79 -5.54 -26.83
CA LYS A 108 19.96 -4.42 -26.33
C LYS A 108 18.47 -4.75 -26.44
N GLU A 109 18.03 -5.26 -27.59
CA GLU A 109 16.64 -5.65 -27.80
C GLU A 109 16.19 -6.70 -26.77
N LYS A 110 17.00 -7.75 -26.58
CA LYS A 110 16.73 -8.76 -25.55
C LYS A 110 16.73 -8.19 -24.13
N TRP A 111 17.61 -7.24 -23.84
CA TRP A 111 17.68 -6.61 -22.53
C TRP A 111 16.47 -5.72 -22.23
N GLU A 112 15.94 -5.01 -23.24
CA GLU A 112 14.70 -4.25 -23.12
C GLU A 112 13.48 -5.15 -22.85
N GLU A 113 13.39 -6.30 -23.52
CA GLU A 113 12.35 -7.30 -23.30
C GLU A 113 12.36 -7.78 -21.83
N ILE A 114 13.52 -8.22 -21.33
CA ILE A 114 13.69 -8.67 -19.93
C ILE A 114 13.21 -7.59 -18.94
N ARG A 115 13.56 -6.32 -19.20
CA ARG A 115 13.18 -5.21 -18.31
C ARG A 115 11.69 -4.94 -18.33
N ASN A 116 11.03 -5.09 -19.48
CA ASN A 116 9.60 -4.95 -19.59
C ASN A 116 8.87 -6.07 -18.85
N GLU A 117 9.31 -7.32 -19.01
CA GLU A 117 8.78 -8.47 -18.27
C GLU A 117 8.91 -8.29 -16.75
N ASP A 118 10.09 -7.84 -16.28
CA ASP A 118 10.32 -7.56 -14.86
C ASP A 118 9.38 -6.46 -14.34
N ARG A 119 9.18 -5.38 -15.10
CA ARG A 119 8.23 -4.31 -14.76
C ARG A 119 6.81 -4.86 -14.66
N GLU A 120 6.38 -5.70 -15.60
CA GLU A 120 5.06 -6.33 -15.57
C GLU A 120 4.90 -7.26 -14.37
N LYS A 121 5.90 -8.09 -14.10
CA LYS A 121 5.90 -9.01 -12.96
C LYS A 121 5.80 -8.25 -11.64
N MET A 122 6.56 -7.17 -11.50
CA MET A 122 6.50 -6.29 -10.33
C MET A 122 5.13 -5.61 -10.19
N ARG A 123 4.51 -5.18 -11.30
CA ARG A 123 3.14 -4.66 -11.30
C ARG A 123 2.14 -5.72 -10.83
N LYS A 124 2.21 -6.94 -11.38
CA LYS A 124 1.36 -8.08 -10.99
C LYS A 124 1.50 -8.39 -9.50
N TYR A 125 2.71 -8.43 -8.95
CA TYR A 125 2.91 -8.65 -7.51
C TYR A 125 2.37 -7.52 -6.64
N ARG A 126 2.51 -6.26 -7.05
CA ARG A 126 1.96 -5.12 -6.31
C ARG A 126 0.43 -5.22 -6.25
N ASP A 127 -0.18 -5.54 -7.37
CA ASP A 127 -1.63 -5.67 -7.50
C ASP A 127 -2.15 -6.89 -6.70
N ALA A 128 -1.38 -7.99 -6.65
CA ALA A 128 -1.69 -9.17 -5.82
C ALA A 128 -1.56 -8.91 -4.30
N ARG A 129 -0.51 -8.22 -3.84
CA ARG A 129 -0.34 -7.85 -2.41
C ARG A 129 -1.41 -6.90 -1.91
N GLY A 130 -1.85 -5.96 -2.75
CA GLY A 130 -3.00 -5.10 -2.43
C GLY A 130 -4.30 -5.89 -2.17
N ASN A 131 -4.35 -7.16 -2.61
CA ASN A 131 -5.53 -8.01 -2.49
C ASN A 131 -5.48 -8.95 -1.26
N ASP A 132 -4.34 -9.57 -0.94
CA ASP A 132 -4.16 -10.52 0.19
C ASP A 132 -4.33 -9.87 1.58
N ASP A 133 -3.78 -8.65 1.76
CA ASP A 133 -3.90 -7.91 3.03
C ASP A 133 -5.36 -7.57 3.35
N THR A 134 -6.23 -7.43 2.34
CA THR A 134 -7.64 -7.10 2.57
C THR A 134 -8.48 -8.27 3.08
N GLU A 135 -8.08 -9.51 2.82
CA GLU A 135 -8.82 -10.71 3.26
C GLU A 135 -8.43 -11.14 4.67
N LYS A 136 -7.11 -11.14 4.97
CA LYS A 136 -6.60 -11.47 6.31
C LYS A 136 -7.01 -10.43 7.36
N VAL A 137 -7.01 -9.14 7.00
CA VAL A 137 -7.50 -8.05 7.87
C VAL A 137 -9.01 -8.11 8.08
N ARG A 138 -9.80 -8.50 7.06
CA ARG A 138 -11.26 -8.74 7.20
C ARG A 138 -11.56 -9.87 8.19
N LYS A 139 -10.87 -11.01 8.06
CA LYS A 139 -11.04 -12.18 8.95
C LYS A 139 -10.62 -11.87 10.39
N HIS A 140 -9.59 -11.05 10.61
CA HIS A 140 -9.15 -10.66 11.95
C HIS A 140 -10.00 -9.57 12.60
N ARG A 141 -10.54 -8.62 11.83
CA ARG A 141 -11.38 -7.53 12.36
C ARG A 141 -12.78 -8.01 12.78
N GLY A 142 -13.31 -9.05 12.13
CA GLY A 142 -14.59 -9.68 12.51
C GLY A 142 -14.57 -10.41 13.86
N LYS A 143 -13.39 -10.82 14.36
CA LYS A 143 -13.25 -11.53 15.64
C LYS A 143 -13.00 -10.63 16.86
N ARG A 144 -12.67 -9.34 16.69
CA ARG A 144 -12.40 -8.40 17.80
C ARG A 144 -13.46 -7.30 17.98
N GLY A 145 -14.55 -7.32 17.21
CA GLY A 145 -15.58 -6.28 17.20
C GLY A 145 -17.00 -6.76 17.52
N GLY A 146 -17.16 -7.97 18.06
CA GLY A 146 -18.44 -8.55 18.49
C GLY A 146 -18.57 -8.56 20.01
N GLY A 147 -18.35 -7.42 20.67
CA GLY A 147 -18.63 -7.22 22.09
C GLY A 147 -19.72 -6.18 22.21
N ALA A 148 -20.92 -6.64 22.53
CA ALA A 148 -22.15 -5.88 22.62
C ALA A 148 -22.05 -4.67 23.56
N TRP A 149 -22.32 -3.45 23.07
CA TRP A 149 -22.78 -2.33 23.90
C TRP A 149 -23.68 -1.42 23.07
N ARG A 150 -24.92 -1.87 22.85
CA ARG A 150 -26.09 -1.00 22.70
C ARG A 150 -26.92 -1.20 23.96
N LYS A 151 -26.90 -0.22 24.85
CA LYS A 151 -28.05 0.31 25.59
C LYS A 151 -27.60 1.59 26.26
#